data_AF-A0A2W4CQ57-F1
#
_entry.id   AF-A0A2W4CQ57-F1
#
_cell.length_a   1.000
_cell.length_b   1.000
_cell.length_c   1.000
_cell.angle_alpha   90.00
_cell.angle_beta   90.00
_cell.angle_gamma   90.00
#
_symmetry.space_group_name_H-M   'P 1'
#
loop_
_entity.id
_entity.type
_entity.pdbx_description
1 polymer ?
#
loop_
_entity_poly.entity_id
_entity_poly.type
_entity_poly.pdbx_seq_one_letter_code
_entity_poly.pdbx_strand_id
1 'polypeptide(L)' 'MSDNSFHSDDKFNRYLFEYRHDGSEWGIEIIASSPGDAHARLKSLTWARYQGEIKAKIPVPSAGWFRRLTFALLAR' A
#
# COMPACT_ATOMS: atom_id res chain seq x y z
N MET A 1 18.76 -16.08 -4.36
CA MET A 1 18.06 -14.88 -4.84
C MET A 1 16.58 -15.12 -4.56
N SER A 2 16.00 -14.38 -3.60
CA SER A 2 14.64 -14.65 -3.12
C SER A 2 13.65 -13.82 -3.92
N ASP A 3 12.98 -14.45 -4.88
CA ASP A 3 11.85 -13.85 -5.60
C ASP A 3 10.65 -13.77 -4.65
N ASN A 4 10.46 -12.59 -4.06
CA ASN A 4 9.23 -12.25 -3.36
C ASN A 4 8.17 -11.88 -4.40
N SER A 5 7.61 -12.88 -5.07
CA SER A 5 6.44 -12.72 -5.94
C SER A 5 5.20 -12.47 -5.07
N PHE A 6 4.93 -11.20 -4.79
CA PHE A 6 3.67 -10.77 -4.20
C PHE A 6 2.53 -11.18 -5.14
N HIS A 7 1.64 -12.04 -4.66
CA HIS A 7 0.43 -12.47 -5.36
C HIS A 7 -0.35 -11.25 -5.87
N SER A 8 -0.47 -11.12 -7.20
CA SER A 8 -1.43 -10.24 -7.83
C SER A 8 -2.78 -10.94 -7.80
N ASP A 9 -3.68 -10.53 -6.89
CA ASP A 9 -5.10 -10.71 -7.14
C ASP A 9 -5.39 -9.98 -8.46
N ASP A 10 -5.87 -10.72 -9.48
CA ASP A 10 -5.96 -10.40 -10.93
C ASP A 10 -6.66 -9.07 -11.35
N LYS A 11 -6.93 -8.15 -10.42
CA LYS A 11 -7.54 -6.84 -10.68
C LYS A 11 -6.63 -5.63 -10.44
N PHE A 12 -5.54 -5.75 -9.69
CA PHE A 12 -4.71 -4.60 -9.34
C PHE A 12 -3.21 -4.90 -9.45
N ASN A 13 -2.48 -3.98 -10.08
CA ASN A 13 -1.04 -3.98 -10.20
C ASN A 13 -0.43 -2.84 -9.39
N ARG A 14 0.87 -2.96 -9.08
CA ARG A 14 1.67 -1.88 -8.48
C ARG A 14 2.35 -1.08 -9.59
N TYR A 15 2.15 0.23 -9.59
CA TYR A 15 2.79 1.15 -10.52
C TYR A 15 3.71 2.08 -9.74
N LEU A 16 4.99 2.09 -10.10
CA LEU A 16 6.01 2.95 -9.49
C LEU A 16 6.06 4.30 -10.21
N PHE A 17 6.08 5.38 -9.44
CA PHE A 17 6.32 6.74 -9.92
C PHE A 17 7.52 7.33 -9.20
N GLU A 18 8.39 8.02 -9.95
CA GLU A 18 9.54 8.73 -9.41
C GLU A 18 9.21 10.22 -9.26
N TYR A 19 9.74 10.83 -8.20
CA TYR A 19 9.64 12.27 -7.97
C TYR A 19 10.88 12.80 -7.26
N ARG A 20 11.14 14.10 -7.40
CA ARG A 20 12.26 14.77 -6.73
C ARG A 20 11.77 15.51 -5.49
N HIS A 21 12.50 15.34 -4.40
CA HIS A 21 12.28 16.08 -3.16
C HIS A 21 13.60 16.23 -2.41
N ASP A 22 13.90 17.46 -1.98
CA ASP A 22 15.12 17.82 -1.24
C ASP A 22 16.42 17.34 -1.93
N GLY A 23 16.54 17.63 -3.23
CA GLY A 23 17.70 17.25 -4.03
C GLY A 23 17.86 15.75 -4.31
N SER A 24 16.93 14.91 -3.84
CA SER A 24 16.98 13.45 -4.00
C SER A 24 15.82 12.93 -4.85
N GLU A 25 16.01 11.77 -5.47
CA GLU A 25 14.98 11.05 -6.21
C GLU A 25 14.34 9.97 -5.33
N TRP A 26 13.01 9.94 -5.32
CA TRP A 26 12.20 9.07 -4.48
C TRP A 26 11.18 8.32 -5.33
N GLY A 27 10.79 7.14 -4.88
CA GLY A 27 9.75 6.32 -5.50
C GLY A 27 8.49 6.27 -4.65
N ILE A 28 7.32 6.34 -5.29
CA ILE A 28 6.02 6.04 -4.68
C ILE A 28 5.30 4.95 -5.48
N GLU A 29 4.81 3.93 -4.78
CA GLU A 29 4.02 2.86 -5.36
C GLU A 29 2.52 3.17 -5.26
N ILE A 30 1.81 3.07 -6.38
CA ILE A 30 0.35 3.20 -6.47
C ILE A 30 -0.23 1.87 -6.91
N ILE A 31 -1.11 1.30 -6.08
CA ILE A 31 -1.90 0.13 -6.43
C ILE A 31 -3.11 0.60 -7.25
N ALA A 32 -3.25 0.12 -8.49
CA ALA A 32 -4.29 0.53 -9.42
C ALA A 32 -4.61 -0.59 -10.43
N SER A 33 -5.77 -0.50 -11.12
CA SER A 33 -6.20 -1.54 -12.07
C SER A 33 -5.59 -1.40 -13.46
N SER A 34 -5.05 -0.22 -13.77
CA SER A 34 -4.40 0.10 -15.03
C SER A 34 -3.41 1.25 -14.84
N PRO A 35 -2.49 1.49 -15.79
CA PRO A 35 -1.59 2.65 -15.74
C PRO A 35 -2.34 3.99 -15.74
N GLY A 36 -3.51 4.05 -16.38
CA GLY A 36 -4.38 5.24 -16.40
C GLY A 36 -5.01 5.52 -15.04
N ASP A 37 -5.54 4.49 -14.37
CA ASP A 37 -6.04 4.60 -12.98
C ASP A 37 -4.90 5.01 -12.04
N ALA A 38 -3.70 4.46 -12.22
CA ALA A 38 -2.52 4.82 -11.42
C ALA A 38 -2.19 6.31 -11.52
N HIS A 39 -2.17 6.88 -12.73
CA HIS A 39 -1.96 8.32 -12.93
C HIS A 39 -3.09 9.16 -12.33
N ALA A 40 -4.33 8.72 -12.45
CA ALA A 40 -5.47 9.44 -11.87
C ALA A 40 -5.37 9.50 -10.33
N ARG A 41 -4.94 8.40 -9.68
CA ARG A 41 -4.67 8.36 -8.24
C ARG A 41 -3.44 9.19 -7.84
N LEU A 42 -2.36 9.16 -8.63
CA LEU A 42 -1.20 10.02 -8.38
C LEU A 42 -1.62 11.50 -8.35
N LYS A 43 -2.43 11.93 -9.31
CA LYS A 43 -2.97 13.29 -9.36
C LYS A 43 -3.86 13.61 -8.15
N SER A 44 -4.52 12.62 -7.55
CA SER A 44 -5.36 12.86 -6.38
C SER A 44 -4.59 12.98 -5.06
N LEU A 45 -3.30 12.61 -5.04
CA LEU A 45 -2.46 12.73 -3.85
C LEU A 45 -2.22 14.18 -3.40
N THR A 46 -2.37 15.17 -4.29
CA THR A 46 -2.31 16.60 -3.91
C THR A 46 -3.38 16.99 -2.88
N TRP A 47 -4.48 16.23 -2.79
CA TRP A 47 -5.53 16.41 -1.79
C TRP A 47 -5.44 15.38 -0.64
N ALA A 48 -4.35 14.62 -0.56
CA ALA A 48 -4.15 13.66 0.52
C ALA A 48 -4.03 14.39 1.87
N ARG A 49 -4.55 13.75 2.92
CA ARG A 49 -4.45 14.24 4.30
C ARG A 49 -3.47 13.36 5.06
N TYR A 50 -2.55 13.97 5.81
CA TYR A 50 -1.70 13.24 6.73
C TYR A 50 -2.56 12.57 7.82
N GLN A 51 -2.44 11.25 7.97
CA GLN A 51 -3.19 10.44 8.93
C GLN A 51 -2.32 9.90 10.08
N GLY A 52 -1.08 10.37 10.18
CA GLY A 52 -0.10 9.84 11.13
C GLY A 52 0.90 8.87 10.48
N GLU A 53 1.86 8.42 11.28
CA GLU A 53 2.89 7.46 10.89
C GLU A 53 2.38 6.02 10.99
N ILE A 54 2.67 5.20 9.99
CA ILE A 54 2.44 3.76 10.05
C ILE A 54 3.54 3.13 10.93
N LYS A 55 3.22 2.85 12.19
CA LYS A 55 4.17 2.26 13.15
C LYS A 55 4.37 0.75 12.99
N ALA A 56 3.36 0.05 12.45
CA ALA A 56 3.41 -1.39 12.27
C ALA A 56 2.53 -1.83 11.08
N LYS A 57 2.95 -2.89 10.39
CA LYS A 57 2.15 -3.63 9.41
C LYS A 57 1.94 -5.04 9.95
N ILE A 58 0.71 -5.37 10.32
CA ILE A 58 0.37 -6.70 10.85
C ILE A 58 -0.24 -7.52 9.71
N PRO A 59 0.42 -8.59 9.24
CA PRO A 59 -0.18 -9.49 8.27
C PRO A 59 -1.33 -10.24 8.96
N VAL A 60 -2.55 -10.09 8.45
CA VAL A 60 -3.70 -10.85 8.94
C VAL A 60 -3.76 -12.17 8.16
N PRO A 61 -3.47 -13.33 8.78
CA PRO A 61 -3.57 -14.61 8.09
C PRO A 61 -5.03 -14.88 7.69
N SER A 62 -5.24 -15.23 6.43
CA SER A 62 -6.57 -15.42 5.83
C SER A 62 -7.19 -16.80 6.07
N ALA A 63 -6.53 -17.71 6.81
CA ALA A 63 -7.02 -19.07 7.04
C ALA A 63 -6.86 -19.55 8.49
N GLY A 64 -7.97 -19.99 9.10
CA GLY A 64 -8.02 -20.84 10.30
C GLY A 64 -8.47 -20.16 11.60
N TRP A 65 -9.67 -20.53 12.09
CA TRP A 65 -10.31 -20.40 13.43
C TRP A 65 -10.21 -19.09 14.25
N PHE A 66 -9.16 -18.27 14.14
CA PHE A 66 -8.87 -17.14 15.04
C PHE A 66 -9.43 -15.79 14.59
N ARG A 67 -10.45 -15.78 13.73
CA ARG A 67 -11.11 -14.57 13.18
C ARG A 67 -11.68 -13.59 14.22
N ARG A 68 -11.67 -13.91 15.51
CA ARG A 68 -12.33 -13.13 16.58
C ARG A 68 -11.39 -12.47 17.59
N LEU A 69 -10.09 -12.77 17.60
CA LEU A 69 -9.20 -12.27 18.67
C LEU A 69 -8.33 -11.07 18.27
N THR A 70 -8.14 -10.80 16.98
CA THR A 70 -7.17 -9.78 16.53
C THR A 70 -7.69 -8.34 16.54
N PHE A 71 -9.00 -8.09 16.68
CA PHE A 71 -9.57 -6.74 16.67
C PHE A 71 -9.74 -6.11 18.07
N ALA A 72 -9.56 -6.86 19.16
CA ALA A 72 -9.83 -6.36 20.51
C ALA A 72 -8.63 -5.68 21.21
N LEU A 73 -7.41 -5.79 20.66
CA LEU A 73 -6.18 -5.40 21.38
C LEU A 73 -5.48 -4.13 20.85
N LEU A 74 -6.02 -3.49 19.80
CA LEU A 74 -5.50 -2.23 19.24
C LEU A 74 -6.42 -1.02 19.50
N ALA A 75 -7.49 -1.20 20.27
CA ALA A 75 -8.49 -0.17 20.59
C ALA A 75 -8.44 0.25 22.07
N ARG A 76 -7.25 0.62 22.58
CA ARG A 76 -7.11 1.26 23.89
C ARG A 76 -6.24 2.50 23.81
#